data_AF-A0A023VST6-F1
#
_entry.id   AF-A0A023VST6-F1
#
_cell.length_a   1.000
_cell.length_b   1.000
_cell.length_c   1.000
_cell.angle_alpha   90.00
_cell.angle_beta   90.00
_cell.angle_gamma   90.00
#
_symmetry.space_group_name_H-M   'P 1'
#
loop_
_entity.id
_entity.type
_entity.pdbx_description
1 polymer ?
#
loop_
_entity_poly.entity_id
_entity_poly.type
_entity_poly.pdbx_seq_one_letter_code
_entity_poly.pdbx_strand_id
1 'polypeptide(L)'
;MCGDVCASDSKCTHWAWNNYYGGTCWFKTGSRSAKTGKWGTNCGYVVSRSTQGQNQNQGEARGQSSSSGLSASEMGEMLGRINAYRSQNGLPGLSIDNRLVNAAAFHSQDQANNCKMQHAGSNGSRLGDRIKAQGYNFNMAAENVAAGQKSVEEVMNSWWNSPGHRANLLNKNVENVGFAK
;
A
#
# COMPACT_ATOMS: atom_id res chain seq x y z
N MET A 1 -10.01 1.51 -3.54
CA MET A 1 -9.37 2.83 -3.75
C MET A 1 -10.37 3.88 -4.22
N CYS A 2 -10.61 4.13 -5.51
CA CYS A 2 -11.59 5.15 -5.91
C CYS A 2 -13.05 4.75 -5.56
N GLY A 3 -13.35 3.45 -5.55
CA GLY A 3 -14.68 2.93 -5.20
C GLY A 3 -15.09 3.20 -3.76
N ASP A 4 -14.21 2.93 -2.79
CA ASP A 4 -14.51 3.11 -1.37
C ASP A 4 -14.64 4.60 -1.01
N VAL A 5 -13.76 5.44 -1.57
CA VAL A 5 -13.84 6.90 -1.41
C VAL A 5 -15.13 7.45 -2.03
N CYS A 6 -15.47 7.01 -3.24
CA CYS A 6 -16.74 7.37 -3.89
C CYS A 6 -17.97 6.83 -3.11
N ALA A 7 -17.86 5.67 -2.47
CA ALA A 7 -18.94 5.13 -1.65
C ALA A 7 -19.12 5.91 -0.34
N SER A 8 -18.03 6.48 0.21
CA SER A 8 -18.04 7.32 1.41
C SER A 8 -18.53 8.76 1.17
N ASP A 9 -18.44 9.25 -0.07
CA ASP A 9 -19.01 10.54 -0.48
C ASP A 9 -20.45 10.35 -0.99
N SER A 10 -21.42 10.91 -0.27
CA SER A 10 -22.85 10.82 -0.64
C SER A 10 -23.16 11.41 -2.01
N LYS A 11 -22.34 12.33 -2.51
CA LYS A 11 -22.52 12.97 -3.83
C LYS A 11 -21.94 12.12 -4.96
N CYS A 12 -20.95 11.28 -4.69
CA CYS A 12 -20.30 10.49 -5.74
C CYS A 12 -21.14 9.27 -6.13
N THR A 13 -21.57 9.19 -7.39
CA THR A 13 -22.34 8.04 -7.90
C THR A 13 -21.45 7.06 -8.65
N HIS A 14 -20.38 7.56 -9.28
CA HIS A 14 -19.44 6.76 -10.03
C HIS A 14 -18.07 7.42 -10.07
N TRP A 15 -17.07 6.62 -10.40
CA TRP A 15 -15.69 7.06 -10.47
C TRP A 15 -15.03 6.53 -11.73
N ALA A 16 -14.04 7.28 -12.21
CA ALA A 16 -13.09 6.82 -13.20
C ALA A 16 -11.68 6.94 -12.61
N TRP A 17 -10.80 6.06 -13.02
CA TRP A 17 -9.40 6.07 -12.66
C TRP A 17 -8.59 5.86 -13.92
N ASN A 18 -7.49 6.60 -14.06
CA ASN A 18 -6.51 6.32 -15.12
C ASN A 18 -5.10 6.34 -14.52
N ASN A 19 -4.16 5.69 -15.19
CA ASN A 19 -2.75 5.62 -14.80
C ASN A 19 -1.91 6.83 -15.25
N TYR A 20 -2.53 7.90 -15.75
CA TYR A 20 -1.83 9.14 -16.09
C TYR A 20 -1.34 9.80 -14.78
N TYR A 21 -0.08 10.27 -14.74
CA TYR A 21 0.56 10.87 -13.55
C TYR A 21 0.48 10.06 -12.24
N GLY A 22 0.60 8.73 -12.28
CA GLY A 22 0.66 7.93 -11.04
C GLY A 22 -0.70 7.53 -10.48
N GLY A 23 -1.79 7.84 -11.18
CA GLY A 23 -3.11 7.30 -10.88
C GLY A 23 -4.06 8.32 -10.28
N THR A 24 -4.91 8.96 -11.09
CA THR A 24 -5.91 9.94 -10.62
C THR A 24 -7.31 9.33 -10.55
N CYS A 25 -7.97 9.42 -9.39
CA CYS A 25 -9.41 9.16 -9.25
C CYS A 25 -10.21 10.40 -9.64
N TRP A 26 -11.18 10.22 -10.53
CA TRP A 26 -12.16 11.22 -10.95
C TRP A 26 -13.53 10.82 -10.41
N PHE A 27 -14.01 11.53 -9.39
CA PHE A 27 -15.34 11.33 -8.83
C PHE A 27 -16.38 12.10 -9.64
N LYS A 28 -17.50 11.45 -9.89
CA LYS A 28 -18.58 11.96 -10.74
C LYS A 28 -19.92 11.76 -10.06
N THR A 29 -20.86 12.62 -10.40
CA THR A 29 -22.23 12.60 -9.90
C THR A 29 -23.20 12.43 -11.09
N GLY A 30 -24.41 11.95 -10.83
CA GLY A 30 -25.43 11.77 -11.87
C GLY A 30 -25.40 10.42 -12.60
N SER A 31 -25.99 10.40 -13.79
CA SER A 31 -26.30 9.19 -14.58
C SER A 31 -25.07 8.51 -15.18
N ARG A 32 -25.11 7.18 -15.29
CA ARG A 32 -24.03 6.37 -15.83
C ARG A 32 -23.80 6.65 -17.32
N SER A 33 -22.60 7.11 -17.67
CA SER A 33 -22.16 7.21 -19.07
C SER A 33 -21.55 5.90 -19.58
N ALA A 34 -21.47 5.74 -20.91
CA ALA A 34 -20.79 4.61 -21.53
C ALA A 34 -19.31 4.55 -21.14
N LYS A 35 -18.78 3.32 -20.94
CA LYS A 35 -17.37 3.10 -20.63
C LYS A 35 -16.51 3.53 -21.83
N THR A 36 -15.59 4.46 -21.63
CA THR A 36 -14.56 4.76 -22.63
C THR A 36 -13.43 3.73 -22.51
N GLY A 37 -13.28 2.89 -23.54
CA GLY A 37 -12.24 1.87 -23.60
C GLY A 37 -10.88 2.45 -23.94
N LYS A 38 -10.21 3.10 -22.98
CA LYS A 38 -8.79 3.47 -23.10
C LYS A 38 -7.93 2.59 -22.18
N TRP A 39 -6.80 2.14 -22.71
CA TRP A 39 -5.83 1.32 -21.99
C TRP A 39 -5.36 2.03 -20.70
N GLY A 40 -5.32 1.32 -19.57
CA GLY A 40 -4.97 1.92 -18.26
C GLY A 40 -6.09 2.70 -17.57
N THR A 41 -7.33 2.69 -18.10
CA THR A 41 -8.50 3.32 -17.46
C THR A 41 -9.40 2.27 -16.81
N ASN A 42 -9.81 2.51 -15.56
CA ASN A 42 -10.84 1.73 -14.87
C ASN A 42 -11.98 2.65 -14.42
N CYS A 43 -13.19 2.11 -14.24
CA CYS A 43 -14.32 2.88 -13.73
C CYS A 43 -15.28 1.97 -12.97
N GLY A 44 -15.98 2.54 -11.99
CA GLY A 44 -16.97 1.82 -11.19
C GLY A 44 -18.16 2.70 -10.81
N TYR A 45 -19.26 2.07 -10.42
CA TYR A 45 -20.49 2.72 -9.98
C TYR A 45 -20.88 2.21 -8.59
N VAL A 46 -21.35 3.09 -7.72
CA VAL A 46 -21.77 2.73 -6.35
C VAL A 46 -23.17 2.12 -6.39
N VAL A 47 -23.25 0.79 -6.25
CA VAL A 47 -24.54 0.06 -6.30
C VAL A 47 -25.27 0.03 -4.96
N SER A 48 -24.56 0.18 -3.84
CA SER A 48 -25.15 0.32 -2.50
C SER A 48 -24.14 1.00 -1.56
N ARG A 49 -24.63 1.67 -0.52
CA ARG A 49 -23.82 2.27 0.55
C ARG A 49 -24.21 1.64 1.87
N SER A 50 -23.25 1.03 2.57
CA SER A 50 -23.46 0.51 3.93
C SER A 50 -23.36 1.67 4.91
N THR A 51 -24.45 1.97 5.61
CA THR A 51 -24.42 2.82 6.80
C THR A 51 -23.95 1.99 7.98
N GLN A 52 -22.63 1.98 8.25
CA GLN A 52 -22.12 1.47 9.51
C GLN A 52 -21.46 2.59 10.30
N GLY A 53 -22.21 3.03 11.31
CA GLY A 53 -21.70 3.80 12.43
C GLY A 53 -20.65 3.01 13.21
N GLN A 54 -19.76 3.77 13.83
CA GLN A 54 -18.70 3.31 14.71
C GLN A 54 -19.27 2.42 15.83
N ASN A 55 -18.60 1.31 16.14
CA ASN A 55 -18.57 0.82 17.51
C ASN A 55 -17.24 0.10 17.78
N GLN A 56 -16.45 0.74 18.64
CA GLN A 56 -15.27 0.17 19.28
C GLN A 56 -15.72 -0.76 20.42
N ASN A 57 -15.16 -1.97 20.53
CA ASN A 57 -14.70 -2.52 21.80
C ASN A 57 -14.06 -3.92 21.67
N GLN A 58 -13.27 -4.24 22.70
CA GLN A 58 -12.53 -5.48 23.02
C GLN A 58 -11.08 -5.47 22.50
N GLY A 59 -10.03 -5.70 23.29
CA GLY A 59 -9.89 -6.27 24.63
C GLY A 59 -8.52 -6.98 24.65
N GLU A 60 -7.74 -6.79 25.71
CA GLU A 60 -6.30 -7.08 25.81
C GLU A 60 -5.88 -8.55 25.63
N ALA A 61 -4.76 -8.79 24.94
CA ALA A 61 -3.83 -9.89 25.23
C ALA A 61 -2.41 -9.55 24.74
N ARG A 62 -1.42 -9.74 25.62
CA ARG A 62 0.00 -9.39 25.46
C ARG A 62 0.69 -10.11 24.29
N GLY A 63 1.19 -9.28 23.39
CA GLY A 63 2.32 -9.52 22.49
C GLY A 63 2.55 -8.17 21.81
N GLN A 64 3.72 -7.54 21.97
CA GLN A 64 3.98 -6.21 21.39
C GLN A 64 3.97 -6.31 19.86
N SER A 65 2.78 -6.21 19.26
CA SER A 65 2.61 -5.96 17.84
C SER A 65 2.91 -4.49 17.64
N SER A 66 4.11 -4.17 17.16
CA SER A 66 4.42 -2.84 16.65
C SER A 66 3.39 -2.50 15.58
N SER A 67 2.54 -1.51 15.83
CA SER A 67 1.54 -1.07 14.86
C SER A 67 2.28 -0.49 13.65
N SER A 68 1.77 -0.73 12.45
CA SER A 68 2.39 -0.27 11.21
C SER A 68 2.44 1.25 11.06
N GLY A 69 1.87 2.03 11.99
CA GLY A 69 1.66 3.47 11.85
C GLY A 69 0.67 3.87 10.75
N LEU A 70 0.30 2.96 9.85
CA LEU A 70 -0.62 3.15 8.73
C LEU A 70 -2.05 2.81 9.13
N SER A 71 -3.01 3.60 8.67
CA SER A 71 -4.42 3.23 8.69
C SER A 71 -4.70 2.06 7.74
N ALA A 72 -5.80 1.33 7.97
CA ALA A 72 -6.24 0.27 7.06
C ALA A 72 -6.47 0.81 5.62
N SER A 73 -6.95 2.05 5.50
CA SER A 73 -7.13 2.72 4.22
C SER A 73 -5.80 2.93 3.49
N GLU A 74 -4.77 3.44 4.19
CA GLU A 74 -3.43 3.65 3.61
C GLU A 74 -2.73 2.33 3.24
N MET A 75 -2.95 1.24 3.99
CA MET A 75 -2.43 -0.08 3.61
C MET A 75 -3.14 -0.62 2.36
N GLY A 76 -4.47 -0.49 2.28
CA GLY A 76 -5.27 -0.89 1.12
C GLY A 76 -4.91 -0.09 -0.13
N GLU A 77 -4.89 1.23 -0.02
CA GLU A 77 -3.81 2.11 -0.45
C GLU A 77 -2.71 1.60 -1.38
N MET A 78 -1.58 1.44 -0.70
CA MET A 78 -0.31 0.96 -1.20
C MET A 78 -0.46 -0.38 -1.91
N LEU A 79 -1.18 -1.34 -1.32
CA LEU A 79 -1.37 -2.66 -1.93
C LEU A 79 -2.08 -2.56 -3.28
N GLY A 80 -3.17 -1.80 -3.36
CA GLY A 80 -3.94 -1.60 -4.57
C GLY A 80 -3.11 -0.95 -5.68
N ARG A 81 -2.33 0.09 -5.34
CA ARG A 81 -1.42 0.76 -6.29
C ARG A 81 -0.30 -0.15 -6.78
N ILE A 82 0.33 -0.92 -5.89
CA ILE A 82 1.38 -1.89 -6.25
C ILE A 82 0.83 -2.99 -7.15
N ASN A 83 -0.31 -3.58 -6.80
CA ASN A 83 -0.89 -4.68 -7.57
C ASN A 83 -1.40 -4.21 -8.94
N ALA A 84 -1.96 -3.00 -9.03
CA ALA A 84 -2.30 -2.39 -10.31
C ALA A 84 -1.07 -2.19 -11.19
N TYR A 85 0.06 -1.77 -10.61
CA TYR A 85 1.32 -1.57 -11.32
C TYR A 85 1.94 -2.91 -11.77
N ARG A 86 1.92 -3.93 -10.91
CA ARG A 86 2.38 -5.28 -11.25
C ARG A 86 1.55 -5.92 -12.35
N SER A 87 0.23 -5.81 -12.29
CA SER A 87 -0.68 -6.30 -13.32
C SER A 87 -0.41 -5.65 -14.68
N GLN A 88 -0.14 -4.34 -14.73
CA GLN A 88 0.26 -3.63 -15.96
C GLN A 88 1.56 -4.17 -16.59
N ASN A 89 2.42 -4.80 -15.79
CA ASN A 89 3.68 -5.39 -16.21
C ASN A 89 3.60 -6.92 -16.33
N GLY A 90 2.39 -7.50 -16.37
CA GLY A 90 2.19 -8.94 -16.51
C GLY A 90 2.58 -9.77 -15.29
N LEU A 91 2.67 -9.15 -14.11
CA LEU A 91 3.05 -9.81 -12.86
C LEU A 91 1.83 -10.07 -11.96
N PRO A 92 1.83 -11.17 -11.20
CA PRO A 92 0.80 -11.44 -10.21
C PRO A 92 0.82 -10.39 -9.09
N GLY A 93 -0.34 -10.11 -8.51
CA GLY A 93 -0.46 -9.24 -7.34
C GLY A 93 0.20 -9.86 -6.10
N LEU A 94 0.65 -9.00 -5.20
CA LEU A 94 1.16 -9.36 -3.88
C LEU A 94 0.01 -9.45 -2.87
N SER A 95 0.23 -10.18 -1.79
CA SER A 95 -0.65 -10.23 -0.62
C SER A 95 0.05 -9.69 0.63
N ILE A 96 -0.66 -8.98 1.49
CA ILE A 96 -0.08 -8.51 2.76
C ILE A 96 0.20 -9.71 3.68
N ASP A 97 1.39 -9.74 4.28
CA ASP A 97 1.73 -10.67 5.36
C ASP A 97 2.10 -9.89 6.63
N ASN A 98 1.43 -10.17 7.74
CA ASN A 98 1.61 -9.44 8.98
C ASN A 98 3.02 -9.56 9.56
N ARG A 99 3.76 -10.63 9.26
CA ARG A 99 5.16 -10.77 9.68
C ARG A 99 6.05 -9.78 8.95
N LEU A 100 5.77 -9.51 7.66
CA LEU A 100 6.47 -8.48 6.90
C LEU A 100 6.06 -7.07 7.35
N VAL A 101 4.79 -6.87 7.75
CA VAL A 101 4.33 -5.62 8.36
C VAL A 101 5.09 -5.34 9.66
N ASN A 102 5.24 -6.35 10.53
CA ASN A 102 6.01 -6.19 11.77
C ASN A 102 7.49 -5.90 11.47
N ALA A 103 8.11 -6.60 10.52
CA ALA A 103 9.51 -6.33 10.12
C ALA A 103 9.69 -4.90 9.61
N ALA A 104 8.74 -4.41 8.81
CA ALA A 104 8.71 -3.03 8.34
C ALA A 104 8.53 -2.04 9.50
N ALA A 105 7.60 -2.29 10.42
CA ALA A 105 7.31 -1.41 11.55
C ALA A 105 8.52 -1.26 12.48
N PHE A 106 9.20 -2.36 12.82
CA PHE A 106 10.43 -2.29 13.62
C PHE A 106 11.52 -1.47 12.92
N HIS A 107 11.66 -1.62 11.59
CA HIS A 107 12.68 -0.88 10.84
C HIS A 107 12.34 0.60 10.68
N SER A 108 11.08 0.94 10.38
CA SER A 108 10.63 2.34 10.31
C SER A 108 10.81 3.04 11.65
N GLN A 109 10.47 2.37 12.77
CA GLN A 109 10.68 2.91 14.11
C GLN A 109 12.18 3.08 14.43
N ASP A 110 13.04 2.14 14.03
CA ASP A 110 14.48 2.25 14.18
C ASP A 110 15.05 3.45 13.41
N GLN A 111 14.64 3.64 12.16
CA GLN A 111 15.05 4.79 11.35
C GLN A 111 14.59 6.12 11.96
N ALA A 112 13.36 6.17 12.47
CA ALA A 112 12.81 7.34 13.14
C ALA A 112 13.58 7.68 14.42
N ASN A 113 13.84 6.69 15.27
CA ASN A 113 14.56 6.86 16.54
C ASN A 113 16.01 7.33 16.34
N ASN A 114 16.63 6.93 15.22
CA ASN A 114 18.01 7.28 14.89
C ASN A 114 18.12 8.44 13.89
N CYS A 115 17.00 9.06 13.51
CA CYS A 115 16.93 10.14 12.51
C CYS A 115 17.68 9.81 11.20
N LYS A 116 17.63 8.55 10.76
CA LYS A 116 18.47 8.06 9.64
C LYS A 116 17.72 7.07 8.75
N MET A 117 17.47 7.47 7.51
CA MET A 117 16.90 6.58 6.48
C MET A 117 18.00 5.74 5.82
N GLN A 118 17.95 4.42 6.02
CA GLN A 118 18.92 3.47 5.47
C GLN A 118 18.38 2.02 5.47
N HIS A 119 18.97 1.14 4.67
CA HIS A 119 18.55 -0.27 4.59
C HIS A 119 19.02 -1.12 5.79
N ALA A 120 20.19 -0.82 6.37
CA ALA A 120 20.69 -1.50 7.56
C ALA A 120 20.02 -0.94 8.82
N GLY A 121 19.64 -1.82 9.75
CA GLY A 121 19.21 -1.38 11.08
C GLY A 121 20.38 -0.77 11.86
N SER A 122 20.08 0.05 12.86
CA SER A 122 21.08 0.65 13.77
C SER A 122 21.95 -0.39 14.48
N ASN A 123 21.39 -1.58 14.72
CA ASN A 123 22.07 -2.74 15.28
C ASN A 123 22.87 -3.57 14.26
N GLY A 124 23.00 -3.10 13.01
CA GLY A 124 23.69 -3.82 11.92
C GLY A 124 22.84 -4.88 11.21
N SER A 125 21.58 -5.10 11.61
CA SER A 125 20.69 -6.06 10.94
C SER A 125 20.43 -5.69 9.49
N ARG A 126 20.40 -6.71 8.61
CA ARG A 126 19.97 -6.58 7.22
C ARG A 126 18.49 -6.92 7.09
N LEU A 127 17.89 -6.58 5.95
CA LEU A 127 16.49 -6.90 5.62
C LEU A 127 16.14 -8.36 5.95
N GLY A 128 16.98 -9.30 5.50
CA GLY A 128 16.74 -10.72 5.72
C GLY A 128 16.75 -11.14 7.19
N ASP A 129 17.60 -10.51 8.02
CA ASP A 129 17.65 -10.79 9.46
C ASP A 129 16.36 -10.31 10.12
N ARG A 130 15.89 -9.12 9.76
CA ARG A 130 14.63 -8.55 10.27
C ARG A 130 13.41 -9.38 9.88
N ILE A 131 13.34 -9.85 8.63
CA ILE A 131 12.26 -10.72 8.16
C ILE A 131 12.28 -12.08 8.89
N LYS A 132 13.47 -12.70 9.02
CA LYS A 132 13.62 -13.98 9.73
C LYS A 132 13.25 -13.87 11.21
N ALA A 133 13.58 -12.75 11.85
CA ALA A 133 13.19 -12.49 13.25
C ALA A 133 11.66 -12.47 13.45
N GLN A 134 10.87 -12.19 12.40
CA GLN A 134 9.41 -12.27 12.44
C GLN A 134 8.85 -13.66 12.03
N GLY A 135 9.72 -14.66 11.81
CA GLY A 135 9.31 -16.01 11.44
C GLY A 135 8.76 -16.12 10.01
N TYR A 136 9.14 -15.21 9.11
CA TYR A 136 8.78 -15.30 7.69
C TYR A 136 9.91 -15.96 6.90
N ASN A 137 9.59 -17.05 6.21
CA ASN A 137 10.52 -17.76 5.34
C ASN A 137 10.43 -17.20 3.91
N PHE A 138 11.58 -16.94 3.29
CA PHE A 138 11.63 -16.35 1.95
C PHE A 138 12.84 -16.86 1.17
N ASN A 139 12.66 -16.92 -0.16
CA ASN A 139 13.76 -17.16 -1.10
C ASN A 139 14.29 -15.86 -1.72
N MET A 140 13.43 -14.84 -1.81
CA MET A 140 13.77 -13.50 -2.28
C MET A 140 13.08 -12.47 -1.40
N ALA A 141 13.79 -11.38 -1.08
CA ALA A 141 13.22 -10.21 -0.40
C ALA A 141 13.81 -8.95 -1.03
N ALA A 142 13.03 -7.88 -1.01
CA ALA A 142 13.40 -6.55 -1.49
C ALA A 142 12.78 -5.51 -0.57
N GLU A 143 13.45 -4.36 -0.42
CA GLU A 143 13.01 -3.28 0.46
C GLU A 143 13.05 -1.95 -0.27
N ASN A 144 11.96 -1.20 -0.13
CA ASN A 144 11.92 0.22 -0.46
C ASN A 144 11.76 1.01 0.84
N VAL A 145 12.57 2.05 1.01
CA VAL A 145 12.47 3.00 2.13
C VAL A 145 12.16 4.40 1.57
N ALA A 146 11.50 5.22 2.37
CA ALA A 146 11.15 6.59 2.00
C ALA A 146 11.02 7.46 3.26
N ALA A 147 11.25 8.76 3.11
CA ALA A 147 11.10 9.74 4.17
C ALA A 147 10.65 11.09 3.58
N GLY A 148 9.76 11.78 4.30
CA GLY A 148 9.31 13.14 3.98
C GLY A 148 8.05 13.23 3.12
N GLN A 149 7.55 12.13 2.55
CA GLN A 149 6.29 12.09 1.81
C GLN A 149 5.10 12.19 2.78
N LYS A 150 4.07 12.92 2.37
CA LYS A 150 2.89 13.21 3.20
C LYS A 150 1.66 12.36 2.84
N SER A 151 1.73 11.61 1.75
CA SER A 151 0.63 10.78 1.27
C SER A 151 1.14 9.48 0.64
N VAL A 152 0.26 8.49 0.52
CA VAL A 152 0.55 7.25 -0.20
C VAL A 152 0.87 7.53 -1.67
N GLU A 153 0.20 8.50 -2.28
CA GLU A 153 0.47 8.91 -3.66
C GLU A 153 1.91 9.42 -3.84
N GLU A 154 2.38 10.30 -2.94
CA GLU A 154 3.73 10.85 -3.01
C GLU A 154 4.81 9.76 -2.89
N VAL A 155 4.65 8.81 -1.97
CA VAL A 155 5.62 7.71 -1.80
C VAL A 155 5.60 6.71 -2.95
N MET A 156 4.42 6.39 -3.48
CA MET A 156 4.32 5.53 -4.64
C MET A 156 4.95 6.17 -5.89
N ASN A 157 4.72 7.47 -6.10
CA ASN A 157 5.35 8.26 -7.16
C ASN A 157 6.88 8.31 -7.03
N SER A 158 7.41 8.47 -5.81
CA SER A 158 8.86 8.48 -5.60
C SER A 158 9.49 7.11 -5.90
N TRP A 159 8.80 6.01 -5.57
CA TRP A 159 9.27 4.66 -5.89
C TRP A 159 9.17 4.32 -7.38
N TRP A 160 8.12 4.72 -8.10
CA TRP A 160 8.02 4.47 -9.54
C TRP A 160 9.09 5.20 -10.36
N ASN A 161 9.45 6.41 -9.94
CA ASN A 161 10.45 7.24 -10.63
C ASN A 161 11.90 6.90 -10.25
N SER A 162 12.12 6.02 -9.27
CA SER A 162 13.44 5.51 -8.91
C SER A 162 13.67 4.14 -9.55
N PRO A 163 14.69 3.96 -10.41
CA PRO A 163 14.97 2.68 -11.06
C PRO A 163 15.13 1.51 -10.08
N GLY A 164 15.81 1.73 -8.95
CA GLY A 164 16.02 0.70 -7.93
C GLY A 164 14.72 0.32 -7.20
N HIS A 165 13.95 1.31 -6.75
CA HIS A 165 12.68 1.05 -6.06
C HIS A 165 11.64 0.42 -7.00
N ARG A 166 11.60 0.86 -8.26
CA ARG A 166 10.75 0.28 -9.30
C ARG A 166 11.10 -1.18 -9.57
N ALA A 167 12.39 -1.54 -9.63
CA ALA A 167 12.83 -2.92 -9.81
C ALA A 167 12.35 -3.83 -8.67
N ASN A 168 12.33 -3.32 -7.43
CA ASN A 168 11.79 -4.06 -6.28
C ASN A 168 10.27 -4.30 -6.41
N LEU A 169 9.50 -3.29 -6.82
CA LEU A 169 8.05 -3.43 -7.03
C LEU A 169 7.69 -4.43 -8.14
N LEU A 170 8.54 -4.55 -9.16
CA LEU A 170 8.38 -5.46 -10.29
C LEU A 170 9.16 -6.77 -10.13
N ASN A 171 9.67 -7.06 -8.94
CA ASN A 171 10.36 -8.31 -8.72
C ASN A 171 9.37 -9.48 -8.85
N LYS A 172 9.64 -10.39 -9.79
CA LYS A 172 8.78 -11.54 -10.06
C LYS A 172 8.87 -12.63 -8.99
N ASN A 173 9.92 -12.61 -8.17
CA ASN A 173 10.22 -13.63 -7.18
C ASN A 173 9.68 -13.28 -5.77
N VAL A 174 8.86 -12.23 -5.65
CA VAL A 174 8.20 -11.87 -4.39
C VAL A 174 6.68 -12.05 -4.52
N GLU A 175 6.07 -12.54 -3.45
CA GLU A 175 4.65 -12.92 -3.40
C GLU A 175 3.89 -12.18 -2.29
N ASN A 176 4.59 -11.81 -1.21
CA ASN A 176 4.03 -11.08 -0.08
C ASN A 176 4.71 -9.73 0.11
N VAL A 177 4.00 -8.84 0.81
CA VAL A 177 4.47 -7.48 1.13
C VAL A 177 4.05 -7.07 2.54
N GLY A 178 4.81 -6.17 3.15
CA GLY A 178 4.44 -5.49 4.39
C GLY A 178 4.74 -3.99 4.28
N PHE A 179 3.95 -3.17 4.94
CA PHE A 179 4.10 -1.70 4.94
C PHE A 179 4.07 -1.18 6.37
N ALA A 180 4.88 -0.16 6.65
CA ALA A 180 4.80 0.60 7.88
C ALA A 180 5.36 2.03 7.70
N LYS A 181 4.94 2.96 8.56
CA LYS A 181 5.49 4.32 8.69
C LYS A 181 5.78 4.67 10.14
#